data_AF-Q7M1N3-F1
#
_entry.id   AF-Q7M1N3-F1
#
_cell.length_a   1.000
_cell.length_b   1.000
_cell.length_c   1.000
_cell.angle_alpha   90.00
_cell.angle_beta   90.00
_cell.angle_gamma   90.00
#
_symmetry.space_group_name_H-M   'P 1'
#
loop_
_entity.id
_entity.type
_entity.pdbx_description
1 polymer ?
#
loop_
_entity_poly.entity_id
_entity_poly.type
_entity_poly.pdbx_seq_one_letter_code
_entity_poly.pdbx_strand_id
1 'polypeptide(L)' 'FLEETVCTLKLHEDLAGSSQADVFNPRAGRITSVNSLTLPVLKLLHLSAQWVKLYKNGIFMPHWNLNANS' A
#
# COMPACT_ATOMS: atom_id res chain seq x y z
N PHE A 1 28.30 -6.62 8.90
CA PHE A 1 27.60 -6.04 7.73
C PHE A 1 26.14 -6.48 7.61
N LEU A 2 25.74 -7.68 8.11
CA LEU A 2 24.35 -8.15 8.05
C LEU A 2 23.47 -7.80 9.27
N GLU A 3 24.07 -7.66 10.46
CA GLU A 3 23.36 -7.40 11.72
C GLU A 3 22.51 -6.13 11.67
N GLU A 4 23.11 -4.96 11.43
CA GLU A 4 22.37 -3.70 11.47
C GLU A 4 21.32 -3.60 10.35
N THR A 5 21.61 -4.09 9.15
CA THR A 5 20.69 -3.98 8.01
C THR A 5 19.43 -4.85 8.15
N VAL A 6 19.54 -6.03 8.78
CA VAL A 6 18.39 -6.93 9.01
C VAL A 6 17.63 -6.52 10.28
N CYS A 7 18.35 -6.19 11.35
CA CYS A 7 17.75 -5.86 12.65
C CYS A 7 17.05 -4.50 12.66
N THR A 8 17.34 -3.60 11.71
CA THR A 8 16.63 -2.32 11.55
C THR A 8 15.70 -2.28 10.34
N LEU A 9 15.33 -3.43 9.77
CA LEU A 9 14.37 -3.45 8.65
C LEU A 9 13.04 -2.85 9.10
N LYS A 10 12.49 -1.94 8.28
CA LYS A 10 11.13 -1.44 8.45
C LYS A 10 10.16 -2.60 8.23
N LEU A 11 9.40 -2.96 9.26
CA LEU A 11 8.42 -4.07 9.22
C LEU A 11 6.97 -3.61 9.04
N HIS A 12 6.70 -2.32 9.23
CA HIS A 12 5.36 -1.78 9.15
C HIS A 12 5.33 -0.42 8.45
N GLU A 13 4.15 -0.07 7.92
CA GLU A 13 3.89 1.22 7.30
C GLU A 13 2.42 1.61 7.55
N ASP A 14 2.19 2.85 7.98
CA ASP A 14 0.83 3.37 8.18
C ASP A 14 0.27 3.94 6.88
N LEU A 15 -0.63 3.19 6.25
CA LEU A 15 -1.29 3.59 5.01
C LEU A 15 -2.48 4.54 5.24
N ALA A 16 -3.11 4.45 6.41
CA ALA A 16 -4.30 5.23 6.74
C ALA A 16 -3.92 6.66 7.17
N GLY A 17 -2.85 6.83 7.94
CA GLY A 17 -2.33 8.13 8.36
C GLY A 17 -1.46 8.84 7.32
N SER A 18 -1.01 8.13 6.27
CA SER A 18 -0.17 8.73 5.22
C SER A 18 -0.86 9.93 4.56
N SER A 19 -0.17 11.07 4.59
CA SER A 19 -0.57 12.28 3.83
C SER A 19 -0.37 12.11 2.33
N GLN A 20 0.42 11.11 1.91
CA GLN A 20 0.66 10.79 0.52
C GLN A 20 -0.19 9.58 0.10
N ALA A 21 -0.98 9.79 -0.95
CA ALA A 21 -1.74 8.76 -1.63
C ALA A 21 -1.20 8.62 -3.06
N ASP A 22 -1.15 7.39 -3.55
CA ASP A 22 -0.73 7.11 -4.93
C ASP A 22 -1.76 7.64 -5.92
N VAL A 23 -3.04 7.54 -5.55
CA VAL A 23 -4.17 8.08 -6.30
C VAL A 23 -5.05 8.88 -5.35
N PHE A 24 -5.31 10.13 -5.71
CA PHE A 24 -6.15 11.03 -4.93
C PHE A 24 -7.18 11.71 -5.83
N ASN A 25 -8.44 11.64 -5.43
CA ASN A 25 -9.51 12.44 -6.00
C ASN A 25 -10.28 13.12 -4.84
N PRO A 26 -10.31 14.46 -4.80
CA PRO A 26 -10.89 15.19 -3.67
C PRO A 26 -12.39 14.92 -3.46
N ARG A 27 -13.10 14.42 -4.48
CA ARG A 27 -14.54 14.10 -4.41
C ARG A 27 -14.84 12.61 -4.33
N ALA A 28 -13.94 11.74 -4.76
CA ALA A 28 -14.19 10.29 -4.80
C ALA A 28 -13.47 9.52 -3.69
N GLY A 29 -12.26 9.93 -3.30
CA GLY A 29 -11.48 9.22 -2.30
C GLY A 29 -9.99 9.17 -2.59
N ARG A 30 -9.29 8.27 -1.91
CA ARG A 30 -7.85 8.07 -2.07
C ARG A 30 -7.45 6.60 -1.93
N ILE A 31 -6.34 6.26 -2.55
CA ILE A 31 -5.75 4.93 -2.57
C ILE A 31 -4.27 5.05 -2.22
N THR A 32 -3.82 4.23 -1.28
CA THR A 32 -2.42 4.11 -0.89
C THR A 32 -2.05 2.63 -0.93
N SER A 33 -0.96 2.30 -1.62
CA SER A 33 -0.51 0.92 -1.84
C SER A 33 0.86 0.70 -1.19
N VAL A 34 1.08 -0.50 -0.67
CA VAL A 34 2.36 -0.93 -0.16
C VAL A 34 2.79 -2.22 -0.83
N ASN A 35 4.02 -2.23 -1.33
CA ASN A 35 4.62 -3.38 -2.01
C ASN A 35 6.15 -3.35 -1.76
N SER A 36 6.90 -4.21 -2.45
CA SER A 36 8.35 -4.31 -2.27
C SER A 36 9.14 -3.03 -2.62
N LEU A 37 8.54 -2.08 -3.33
CA LEU A 37 9.15 -0.78 -3.64
C LEU A 37 9.08 0.19 -2.45
N THR A 38 8.03 0.10 -1.63
CA THR A 38 7.78 1.02 -0.51
C THR A 38 8.10 0.41 0.86
N LEU A 39 7.92 -0.90 1.01
CA LEU A 39 8.24 -1.67 2.21
C LEU A 39 9.07 -2.92 1.83
N PRO A 40 10.42 -2.84 1.82
CA PRO A 40 11.29 -3.85 1.23
C PRO A 40 11.12 -5.28 1.78
N VAL A 41 10.73 -5.44 3.05
CA VAL A 41 10.48 -6.77 3.65
C VAL A 41 9.37 -7.54 2.91
N LEU A 42 8.43 -6.84 2.26
CA LEU A 42 7.37 -7.47 1.46
C LEU A 42 7.93 -8.25 0.26
N LYS A 43 9.14 -7.93 -0.21
CA LYS A 43 9.83 -8.72 -1.24
C LYS A 43 10.10 -10.15 -0.80
N LEU A 44 10.45 -10.35 0.47
CA LEU A 44 10.73 -11.66 1.06
C LEU A 44 9.44 -12.44 1.33
N LEU A 45 8.36 -11.72 1.69
CA LEU A 45 7.06 -12.32 1.97
C LEU A 45 6.25 -12.62 0.70
N HIS A 46 6.64 -12.05 -0.45
CA HIS A 46 5.85 -12.08 -1.69
C HIS A 46 4.43 -11.54 -1.51
N LEU A 47 4.31 -10.44 -0.74
CA LEU A 47 3.03 -9.81 -0.42
C LEU A 47 2.96 -8.37 -0.90
N SER A 48 1.73 -7.86 -0.97
CA SER A 48 1.41 -6.44 -1.12
C SER A 48 0.10 -6.16 -0.41
N ALA A 49 -0.18 -4.89 -0.11
CA ALA A 49 -1.45 -4.48 0.44
C ALA A 49 -1.87 -3.12 -0.12
N GLN A 50 -3.17 -2.85 -0.10
CA GLN A 50 -3.73 -1.58 -0.53
C GLN A 50 -4.75 -1.12 0.50
N TRP A 51 -4.72 0.18 0.80
CA TRP A 51 -5.71 0.84 1.63
C TRP A 51 -6.48 1.84 0.79
N VAL A 52 -7.81 1.70 0.77
CA VAL A 52 -8.72 2.50 -0.04
C VAL A 52 -9.69 3.22 0.89
N LYS A 53 -9.78 4.55 0.78
CA LYS A 53 -10.80 5.36 1.45
C LYS A 53 -11.66 6.07 0.42
N LEU A 54 -12.88 5.59 0.27
CA LEU A 54 -13.91 6.23 -0.55
C LEU A 54 -14.64 7.30 0.26
N TYR A 55 -14.88 8.45 -0.38
CA TYR A 55 -15.76 9.48 0.17
C TYR A 55 -17.21 9.19 -0.20
N LYS A 56 -18.15 9.99 0.30
CA LYS A 56 -19.58 9.79 0.06
C LYS A 56 -19.87 9.69 -1.44
N ASN A 57 -20.50 8.59 -1.85
CA ASN A 57 -20.81 8.24 -3.25
C ASN A 57 -19.58 8.06 -4.17
N GLY A 58 -18.38 7.95 -3.59
CA GLY A 58 -17.18 7.58 -4.33
C GLY A 58 -17.27 6.13 -4.79
N ILE A 59 -16.88 5.88 -6.04
CA ILE A 59 -16.86 4.54 -6.62
C ILE A 59 -15.41 4.17 -6.86
N PHE A 60 -15.05 2.94 -6.48
CA PHE A 60 -13.81 2.35 -6.92
C PHE A 60 -14.01 1.76 -8.31
N MET A 61 -13.17 2.15 -9.27
CA MET A 61 -13.34 1.78 -10.68
C MET A 61 -13.37 0.24 -10.82
N PRO A 62 -14.28 -0.33 -11.62
CA PRO A 62 -14.26 -1.76 -11.89
C PRO A 62 -12.89 -2.20 -12.42
N HIS A 63 -12.26 -3.14 -11.72
CA HIS A 63 -10.96 -3.69 -12.08
C HIS A 63 -10.85 -5.15 -11.61
N TRP A 64 -9.80 -5.85 -12.05
CA TRP A 64 -9.40 -7.15 -11.53
C TRP A 64 -7.91 -7.14 -11.18
N ASN A 65 -7.52 -7.97 -10.22
CA ASN A 65 -6.12 -8.15 -9.86
C ASN A 65 -5.45 -9.10 -10.86
N LEU A 66 -4.34 -8.65 -11.46
CA LEU A 66 -3.66 -9.42 -12.53
C LEU A 66 -2.84 -10.59 -12.01
N ASN A 67 -2.25 -10.45 -10.82
CA ASN A 67 -1.24 -11.36 -10.29
C ASN A 67 -1.37 -11.59 -8.77
N ALA A 68 -2.51 -11.27 -8.19
CA ALA A 68 -2.81 -11.47 -6.78
C ALA A 68 -4.30 -11.79 -6.59
N ASN A 69 -4.62 -12.45 -5.49
CA ASN A 69 -6.00 -12.68 -5.09
C ASN A 69 -6.58 -11.41 -4.44
N SER A 70 -7.90 -11.26 -4.51
CA SER A 70 -8.66 -10.23 -3.79
C SER A 70 -9.13 -10.73 -2.43
#